data_AF-B8CW57-F1
#
_entry.id   AF-B8CW57-F1
#
_cell.length_a   1.000
_cell.length_b   1.000
_cell.length_c   1.000
_cell.angle_alpha   90.00
_cell.angle_beta   90.00
_cell.angle_gamma   90.00
#
_symmetry.space_group_name_H-M   'P 1'
#
loop_
_entity.id
_entity.type
_entity.pdbx_description
1 polymer ?
#
loop_
_entity_poly.entity_id
_entity_poly.type
_entity_poly.pdbx_seq_one_letter_code
_entity_poly.pdbx_strand_id
1 'polypeptide(L)' 'MDNYLIGSSPDSVKKHYEKKGKRVIVNQTKPPDKKEGYGEKRVIAIKEIDSEQIKIIWSYEKYR' A
#
# COMPACT_ATOMS: atom_id res chain seq x y z
N MET A 1 -9.14 -0.46 11.87
CA MET A 1 -8.22 -0.25 10.74
C MET A 1 -9.01 0.12 9.50
N ASP A 2 -8.57 1.13 8.74
CA ASP A 2 -9.22 1.67 7.54
C ASP A 2 -9.18 0.67 6.34
N ASN A 3 -9.94 -0.43 6.41
CA ASN A 3 -9.96 -1.47 5.37
C ASN A 3 -10.47 -0.97 4.00
N TYR A 4 -11.15 0.17 3.94
CA TYR A 4 -11.60 0.78 2.68
C TYR A 4 -10.44 1.30 1.80
N LEU A 5 -9.24 1.44 2.37
CA LEU A 5 -8.04 1.87 1.65
C LEU A 5 -7.33 0.71 0.93
N ILE A 6 -7.73 -0.53 1.20
CA ILE A 6 -7.26 -1.71 0.44
C ILE A 6 -7.83 -1.63 -0.98
N GLY A 7 -6.98 -1.87 -1.98
CA GLY A 7 -7.31 -1.68 -3.40
C GLY A 7 -7.14 -0.25 -3.90
N SER A 8 -6.81 0.72 -3.03
CA SER A 8 -6.43 2.07 -3.44
C SER A 8 -4.96 2.15 -3.82
N SER A 9 -4.56 3.23 -4.50
CA SER A 9 -3.16 3.50 -4.80
C SER A 9 -2.37 3.78 -3.52
N PRO A 10 -1.15 3.24 -3.36
CA PRO A 10 -0.34 3.43 -2.16
C PRO A 10 -0.05 4.91 -1.84
N ASP A 11 0.00 5.77 -2.86
CA ASP A 11 0.23 7.20 -2.70
C ASP A 11 -0.93 7.92 -1.99
N SER A 12 -2.18 7.62 -2.37
CA SER A 12 -3.38 8.15 -1.70
C SER A 12 -3.46 7.70 -0.25
N VAL A 13 -3.18 6.41 -0.01
CA VAL A 13 -3.20 5.84 1.34
C VAL A 13 -2.10 6.47 2.20
N LYS A 14 -0.90 6.70 1.63
CA LYS A 14 0.19 7.42 2.29
C LYS A 14 -0.25 8.83 2.71
N LYS A 15 -0.79 9.62 1.78
CA LYS A 15 -1.26 10.99 2.08
C LYS A 15 -2.35 11.03 3.15
N HIS A 16 -3.26 10.05 3.17
CA HIS A 16 -4.32 9.96 4.19
C HIS A 16 -3.73 9.83 5.60
N TYR A 17 -2.73 8.97 5.77
CA TYR A 17 -2.12 8.74 7.08
C TYR A 17 -1.12 9.84 7.48
N GLU A 18 -0.37 10.40 6.53
CA GLU A 18 0.48 11.57 6.80
C GLU A 18 -0.35 12.77 7.27
N LYS A 19 -1.54 12.99 6.69
CA LYS A 19 -2.49 14.02 7.17
C LYS A 19 -3.01 13.77 8.59
N LYS A 20 -3.03 12.51 9.05
CA LYS A 20 -3.37 12.14 10.42
C LYS A 20 -2.18 12.24 11.38
N GLY A 21 -1.02 12.74 10.92
CA GLY A 21 0.20 12.84 11.72
C GLY A 21 0.93 11.51 11.90
N LYS A 22 0.58 10.48 11.13
CA LYS A 22 1.22 9.16 11.20
C LYS A 22 2.39 9.09 10.21
N ARG A 23 3.49 8.48 10.63
CA ARG A 23 4.66 8.22 9.79
C ARG A 23 4.43 6.95 8.97
N VAL A 24 4.46 7.09 7.65
CA VAL A 24 4.09 6.00 6.74
C VAL A 24 5.31 5.32 6.15
N ILE A 25 5.40 4.00 6.32
CA ILE A 25 6.41 3.15 5.69
C ILE A 25 5.75 2.36 4.56
N VAL A 26 6.17 2.61 3.32
CA VAL A 26 5.64 1.94 2.14
C VAL A 26 6.55 0.77 1.76
N ASN A 27 6.11 -0.45 2.08
CA ASN A 27 6.81 -1.67 1.68
C ASN A 27 6.16 -2.29 0.45
N GLN A 28 6.97 -2.56 -0.55
CA GLN A 28 6.58 -3.41 -1.66
C GLN A 28 6.56 -4.88 -1.18
N THR A 29 5.45 -5.59 -1.38
CA THR A 29 5.47 -7.06 -1.37
C THR A 29 6.26 -7.50 -2.60
N LYS A 30 7.07 -8.57 -2.50
CA LYS A 30 8.00 -9.06 -3.54
C LYS A 30 7.53 -8.64 -4.94
N PRO A 31 8.31 -7.84 -5.69
CA PRO A 31 7.93 -7.51 -7.06
C PRO A 31 7.64 -8.82 -7.77
N PRO A 32 6.56 -8.91 -8.55
CA PRO A 32 6.49 -10.00 -9.48
C PRO A 32 7.77 -9.95 -10.34
N ASP A 33 8.37 -11.12 -10.55
CA ASP A 33 9.39 -11.31 -11.58
C ASP A 33 8.91 -10.55 -12.81
N LYS A 34 9.67 -9.56 -13.28
CA LYS A 34 9.31 -8.70 -14.41
C LYS A 34 8.95 -9.59 -15.61
N LYS A 35 7.68 -9.94 -15.71
CA LYS A 35 7.05 -10.58 -16.86
C LYS A 35 5.98 -9.59 -17.29
N GLU A 36 6.05 -9.15 -18.54
CA GLU A 36 5.02 -8.33 -19.18
C GLU A 36 3.60 -8.70 -18.69
N GLY A 37 2.81 -7.72 -18.25
CA GLY A 37 1.40 -7.95 -17.85
C GLY A 37 0.97 -7.49 -16.44
N TYR A 38 1.79 -6.74 -15.71
CA TYR A 38 1.40 -6.18 -14.41
C TYR A 38 0.83 -4.77 -14.53
N GLY A 39 -0.33 -4.54 -13.91
CA GLY A 39 -1.13 -3.33 -14.01
C GLY A 39 -0.89 -2.26 -12.94
N GLU A 40 -1.95 -1.66 -12.42
CA GLU A 40 -1.82 -0.58 -11.43
C GLU A 40 -1.37 -1.08 -10.05
N LYS A 41 -0.65 -0.22 -9.31
CA LYS A 41 -0.21 -0.50 -7.93
C LYS A 41 -1.39 -0.36 -6.98
N ARG A 42 -1.76 -1.44 -6.31
CA ARG A 42 -2.86 -1.51 -5.35
C ARG A 42 -2.32 -1.83 -3.96
N VAL A 43 -2.79 -1.13 -2.94
CA VAL A 43 -2.56 -1.52 -1.54
C VAL A 43 -3.28 -2.83 -1.28
N ILE A 44 -2.56 -3.81 -0.73
CA ILE A 44 -3.13 -5.12 -0.37
C ILE A 44 -3.26 -5.29 1.14
N ALA A 45 -2.48 -4.55 1.92
CA ALA A 45 -2.57 -4.57 3.37
C ALA A 45 -2.04 -3.27 3.97
N ILE A 46 -2.61 -2.87 5.10
CA ILE A 46 -2.14 -1.77 5.93
C ILE A 46 -1.99 -2.34 7.32
N LYS A 47 -0.80 -2.20 7.91
CA LYS A 47 -0.48 -2.70 9.25
C LYS A 47 -0.03 -1.54 10.10
N GLU A 48 -0.61 -1.38 11.27
CA GLU A 48 -0.06 -0.48 12.28
C GLU A 48 1.19 -1.15 12.87
N ILE A 49 2.30 -0.43 12.93
CA ILE A 49 3.53 -0.90 13.56
C ILE A 49 3.50 -0.47 15.04
N ASP A 50 3.18 0.80 15.27
CA ASP A 50 3.08 1.43 16.57
C ASP A 50 2.12 2.63 16.51
N SER A 51 1.93 3.32 17.62
CA SER A 51 1.02 4.47 17.74
C SER A 51 1.34 5.62 16.78
N GLU A 52 2.52 5.67 16.18
CA GLU A 52 2.95 6.73 15.27
C GLU A 52 3.18 6.21 13.85
N GLN A 53 3.50 4.93 13.67
CA GLN A 53 3.92 4.36 12.40
C GLN A 53 2.95 3.35 11.80
N ILE A 54 2.76 3.46 10.48
CA ILE A 54 1.89 2.57 9.72
C ILE A 54 2.63 2.05 8.50
N LYS A 55 2.59 0.74 8.30
CA LYS A 55 3.14 0.03 7.16
C LYS A 55 2.08 -0.18 6.09
N ILE A 56 2.31 0.34 4.91
CA ILE A 56 1.49 0.05 3.71
C ILE A 56 2.20 -1.02 2.90
N ILE A 57 1.48 -2.09 2.58
CA ILE A 57 1.93 -3.17 1.70
C ILE A 57 1.14 -3.09 0.40
N TRP A 58 1.83 -2.94 -0.72
CA TRP A 58 1.20 -2.81 -2.05
C TRP A 58 1.76 -3.81 -3.04
N SER A 59 0.91 -4.27 -3.96
CA SER A 59 1.23 -5.18 -5.06
C SER A 59 0.69 -4.64 -6.38
N TYR A 60 1.19 -5.17 -7.50
CA TYR A 60 0.60 -4.91 -8.81
C TYR A 60 -0.68 -5.74 -8.99
N GLU A 61 -1.71 -5.12 -9.59
CA GLU A 61 -2.86 -5.85 -10.13
C GLU A 61 -2.40 -6.71 -11.31
N LYS A 62 -2.80 -7.98 -11.35
CA LYS A 62 -2.47 -8.87 -12.47
C LYS A 62 -3.56 -8.69 -13.54
N TYR A 63 -3.22 -8.13 -14.70
CA TYR A 63 -4.14 -8.18 -15.83
C TYR A 63 -4.24 -9.64 -16.31
N ARG A 64 -5.48 -10.09 -16.52
CA ARG A 64 -5.81 -11.47 -16.85
C ARG A 64 -5.85 -11.68 -18.35
#